data_AF-A0A924LKW0-F1
#
_entry.id   AF-A0A924LKW0-F1
#
_cell.length_a   1.000
_cell.length_b   1.000
_cell.length_c   1.000
_cell.angle_alpha   90.00
_cell.angle_beta   90.00
_cell.angle_gamma   90.00
#
_symmetry.space_group_name_H-M   'P 1'
#
loop_
_entity.id
_entity.type
_entity.pdbx_description
1 polymer ?
#
loop_
_entity_poly.entity_id
_entity_poly.type
_entity_poly.pdbx_seq_one_letter_code
_entity_poly.pdbx_strand_id
1 'polypeptide(L)'
;MRALILGHALDPSANAVAAALHQRGGWQIHRHDLNALVGARWEQRLLADGTLTTRVDIGRTDVGSCDVVFNRIGPVLALALPGWSAADRSYGQAEWLALVISWLANLGGRVIGAPSGSNLAGPPDRLWMWMAAAAMVGLPPHFAGATSSVRQFPPSRIAEERPELMPVMGETTMLLDRPLGHAVPAVALCDLIVVGDAVFGDIDPGPVAR
;
A
#
# COMPACT_ATOMS: atom_id res chain seq x y z
N MET A 1 17.17 1.02 -21.50
CA MET A 1 16.33 1.89 -20.64
C MET A 1 16.61 1.57 -19.18
N ARG A 2 16.37 2.49 -18.26
CA ARG A 2 16.54 2.33 -16.80
C ARG A 2 15.19 2.37 -16.09
N ALA A 3 14.87 1.32 -15.34
CA ALA A 3 13.69 1.24 -14.49
C ALA A 3 14.11 1.25 -13.01
N LEU A 4 13.47 2.11 -12.23
CA LEU A 4 13.59 2.13 -10.77
C LEU A 4 12.35 1.46 -10.15
N ILE A 5 12.55 0.51 -9.26
CA ILE A 5 11.47 -0.13 -8.49
C ILE A 5 11.69 0.22 -7.02
N LEU A 6 10.77 1.01 -6.47
CA LEU A 6 10.80 1.47 -5.09
C LEU A 6 9.78 0.69 -4.27
N GLY A 7 10.23 -0.14 -3.33
CA GLY A 7 9.33 -0.98 -2.53
C GLY A 7 10.06 -2.00 -1.68
N HIS A 8 9.35 -2.67 -0.77
CA HIS A 8 9.95 -3.64 0.14
C HIS A 8 10.53 -4.85 -0.61
N ALA A 9 11.57 -5.49 -0.05
CA ALA A 9 12.18 -6.68 -0.64
C ALA A 9 11.19 -7.85 -0.82
N LEU A 10 10.22 -7.97 0.10
CA LEU A 10 9.16 -8.99 0.07
C LEU A 10 7.87 -8.55 -0.65
N ASP A 11 7.81 -7.35 -1.25
CA ASP A 11 6.62 -6.90 -2.00
C ASP A 11 6.42 -7.79 -3.26
N PRO A 12 5.32 -8.56 -3.36
CA PRO A 12 5.09 -9.48 -4.47
C PRO A 12 4.80 -8.76 -5.79
N SER A 13 4.24 -7.55 -5.75
CA SER A 13 4.00 -6.75 -6.96
C SER A 13 5.30 -6.15 -7.49
N ALA A 14 6.16 -5.66 -6.61
CA ALA A 14 7.52 -5.22 -6.98
C ALA A 14 8.36 -6.38 -7.53
N ASN A 15 8.27 -7.57 -6.93
CA ASN A 15 8.88 -8.80 -7.44
C ASN A 15 8.38 -9.14 -8.86
N ALA A 16 7.06 -9.17 -9.07
CA ALA A 16 6.46 -9.49 -10.36
C ALA A 16 6.82 -8.49 -11.47
N VAL A 17 6.81 -7.18 -11.18
CA VAL A 17 7.21 -6.13 -12.12
C VAL A 17 8.69 -6.24 -12.48
N ALA A 18 9.57 -6.52 -11.51
CA ALA A 18 10.99 -6.75 -11.78
C ALA A 18 11.21 -7.95 -12.71
N ALA A 19 10.54 -9.08 -12.45
CA ALA A 19 10.62 -10.28 -13.27
C ALA A 19 10.10 -10.03 -14.70
N ALA A 20 8.96 -9.34 -14.86
CA ALA A 20 8.38 -9.02 -16.16
C ALA A 20 9.26 -8.07 -16.99
N LEU A 21 9.90 -7.08 -16.37
CA LEU A 21 10.86 -6.20 -17.05
C LEU A 21 12.13 -6.96 -17.46
N HIS A 22 12.60 -7.90 -16.63
CA HIS A 22 13.77 -8.73 -16.94
C HIS A 22 13.49 -9.67 -18.12
N GLN A 23 12.33 -10.35 -18.12
CA GLN A 23 11.87 -11.22 -19.23
C GLN A 23 11.73 -10.49 -20.57
N ARG A 24 11.36 -9.19 -20.54
CA ARG A 24 11.25 -8.36 -21.76
C ARG A 24 12.60 -7.89 -22.31
N GLY A 25 13.68 -7.94 -21.52
CA GLY A 25 15.00 -7.45 -21.92
C GLY A 25 15.08 -5.93 -22.11
N GLY A 26 16.27 -5.39 -22.39
CA GLY A 26 16.49 -3.96 -22.66
C GLY A 26 16.39 -3.01 -21.46
N TRP A 27 16.05 -3.53 -20.27
CA TRP A 27 15.94 -2.79 -19.01
C TRP A 27 17.11 -3.07 -18.07
N GLN A 28 17.80 -2.01 -17.66
CA GLN A 28 18.61 -2.00 -16.44
C GLN A 28 17.66 -1.71 -15.28
N ILE A 29 17.53 -2.64 -14.34
CA ILE A 29 16.55 -2.57 -13.24
C ILE A 29 17.29 -2.26 -11.94
N HIS A 30 16.93 -1.15 -11.32
CA HIS A 30 17.40 -0.75 -9.99
C HIS A 30 16.25 -0.99 -9.00
N ARG A 31 16.49 -1.73 -7.92
CA ARG A 31 15.46 -1.99 -6.89
C ARG A 31 15.96 -1.60 -5.52
N HIS A 32 15.19 -0.76 -4.86
CA HIS A 32 15.55 -0.16 -3.58
C HIS A 32 14.32 -0.06 -2.68
N ASP A 33 14.52 -0.27 -1.38
CA ASP A 33 13.51 -0.06 -0.36
C ASP A 33 13.67 1.34 0.27
N LEU A 34 12.89 1.62 1.32
CA LEU A 34 12.98 2.89 2.04
C LEU A 34 14.34 3.05 2.74
N ASN A 35 14.94 1.97 3.26
CA ASN A 35 16.23 2.01 3.93
C ASN A 35 17.37 2.38 2.95
N ALA A 36 17.35 1.83 1.74
CA ALA A 36 18.29 2.17 0.68
C ALA A 36 18.19 3.63 0.21
N LEU A 37 16.99 4.25 0.27
CA LEU A 37 16.81 5.69 0.06
C LEU A 37 17.37 6.52 1.23
N VAL A 38 17.14 6.08 2.48
CA VAL A 38 17.65 6.76 3.70
C VAL A 38 19.17 6.75 3.76
N GLY A 39 19.81 5.67 3.33
CA GLY A 39 21.27 5.57 3.19
C GLY A 39 21.83 6.17 1.88
N ALA A 40 21.01 6.78 1.02
CA ALA A 40 21.47 7.37 -0.23
C ALA A 40 22.15 8.73 -0.02
N ARG A 41 22.97 9.15 -0.99
CA ARG A 41 23.43 10.54 -1.05
C ARG A 41 22.40 11.39 -1.78
N TRP A 42 21.81 12.35 -1.07
CA TRP A 42 20.89 13.33 -1.62
C TRP A 42 21.61 14.64 -1.90
N GLU A 43 21.24 15.29 -3.00
CA GLU A 43 21.62 16.67 -3.30
C GLU A 43 20.44 17.38 -3.95
N GLN A 44 19.92 18.42 -3.30
CA GLN A 44 18.91 19.31 -3.86
C GLN A 44 19.54 20.66 -4.21
N ARG A 45 19.21 21.18 -5.40
CA ARG A 45 19.60 22.52 -5.84
C ARG A 45 18.40 23.25 -6.42
N LEU A 46 18.03 24.36 -5.79
CA LEU A 46 17.13 25.35 -6.36
C LEU A 46 17.89 26.11 -7.45
N LEU A 47 17.36 26.11 -8.67
CA LEU A 47 17.90 26.85 -9.80
C LEU A 47 17.36 28.29 -9.83
N ALA A 48 18.00 29.16 -10.61
CA ALA A 48 17.68 30.59 -10.67
C ALA A 48 16.31 30.94 -11.27
N ASP A 49 15.66 29.98 -11.94
CA ASP A 49 14.29 30.03 -12.45
C ASP A 49 13.25 29.57 -11.41
N GLY A 50 13.68 29.11 -10.23
CA GLY A 50 12.83 28.52 -9.20
C GLY A 50 12.64 27.00 -9.34
N THR A 51 13.23 26.36 -10.35
CA THR A 51 13.12 24.90 -10.54
C THR A 51 13.96 24.16 -9.49
N LEU A 52 13.36 23.21 -8.77
CA LEU A 52 14.08 22.37 -7.81
C LEU A 52 14.63 21.10 -8.49
N THR A 53 15.94 20.99 -8.62
CA THR A 53 16.59 19.75 -9.08
C THR A 53 17.00 18.89 -7.88
N THR A 54 16.76 17.57 -7.97
CA THR A 54 17.15 16.60 -6.92
C THR A 54 17.91 15.44 -7.54
N ARG A 55 19.14 15.22 -7.07
CA ARG A 55 19.98 14.06 -7.37
C ARG A 55 19.95 13.09 -6.19
N VAL A 56 19.88 11.79 -6.48
CA VAL A 56 19.84 10.72 -5.48
C VAL A 56 20.78 9.61 -5.92
N ASP A 57 21.96 9.51 -5.30
CA ASP A 57 22.93 8.44 -5.58
C ASP A 57 22.80 7.30 -4.56
N ILE A 58 22.32 6.13 -5.00
CA ILE A 58 22.31 4.89 -4.22
C ILE A 58 23.46 4.01 -4.70
N GLY A 59 24.48 3.76 -3.86
CA GLY A 59 25.61 2.90 -4.22
C GLY A 59 26.36 3.34 -5.48
N ARG A 60 26.49 4.67 -5.71
CA ARG A 60 27.01 5.32 -6.94
C ARG A 60 26.10 5.26 -8.17
N THR A 61 24.87 4.74 -8.06
CA THR A 61 23.84 4.86 -9.10
C THR A 61 22.99 6.09 -8.85
N ASP A 62 23.02 7.09 -9.75
CA ASP A 62 21.99 8.13 -9.78
C ASP A 62 20.65 7.53 -10.24
N VAL A 63 19.69 7.47 -9.32
CA VAL A 63 18.34 6.93 -9.58
C VAL A 63 17.35 8.02 -10.02
N GLY A 64 17.70 9.31 -9.92
CA GLY A 64 16.85 10.43 -10.38
C GLY A 64 16.74 10.52 -11.90
N SER A 65 17.75 10.04 -12.63
CA SER A 65 17.76 10.01 -14.10
C SER A 65 17.18 8.72 -14.72
N CYS A 66 16.50 7.86 -13.95
CA CYS A 66 15.79 6.69 -14.50
C CYS A 66 14.64 7.10 -15.44
N ASP A 67 14.36 6.26 -16.45
CA ASP A 67 13.36 6.52 -17.49
C ASP A 67 11.94 6.29 -16.96
N VAL A 68 11.76 5.32 -16.07
CA VAL A 68 10.50 5.00 -15.38
C VAL A 68 10.76 4.64 -13.92
N VAL A 69 9.82 4.99 -13.04
CA VAL A 69 9.79 4.60 -11.63
C VAL A 69 8.48 3.86 -11.35
N PHE A 70 8.55 2.63 -10.87
CA PHE A 70 7.42 1.94 -10.24
C PHE A 70 7.53 2.11 -8.73
N ASN A 71 6.64 2.92 -8.16
CA ASN A 71 6.68 3.32 -6.77
C ASN A 71 5.59 2.60 -5.96
N ARG A 72 6.05 1.83 -4.98
CA ARG A 72 5.25 0.98 -4.10
C ARG A 72 5.59 1.16 -2.62
N ILE A 73 6.50 2.08 -2.26
CA ILE A 73 6.86 2.37 -0.87
C ILE A 73 5.60 2.71 -0.06
N GLY A 74 5.38 1.94 1.01
CA GLY A 74 4.27 2.16 1.95
C GLY A 74 4.46 3.42 2.80
N PRO A 75 3.55 3.67 3.76
CA PRO A 75 3.74 4.75 4.74
C PRO A 75 5.07 4.61 5.47
N VAL A 76 5.67 5.75 5.84
CA VAL A 76 6.96 5.85 6.56
C VAL A 76 6.78 5.43 8.02
N LEU A 77 6.53 4.13 8.24
CA LEU A 77 6.39 3.55 9.58
C LEU A 77 7.76 3.46 10.24
N ALA A 78 8.08 4.51 11.00
CA ALA A 78 9.26 4.66 11.84
C ALA A 78 10.61 4.45 11.11
N LEU A 79 11.14 5.53 10.51
CA LEU A 79 12.57 5.58 10.21
C LEU A 79 13.38 5.33 11.50
N ALA A 80 14.29 4.36 11.44
CA ALA A 80 15.23 4.07 12.51
C ALA A 80 16.27 5.20 12.62
N LEU A 81 15.94 6.20 13.43
CA LEU A 81 16.79 7.34 13.78
C LEU A 81 17.31 7.14 15.23
N PRO A 82 18.34 6.30 15.45
CA PRO A 82 18.84 5.98 16.78
C PRO A 82 19.48 7.21 17.46
N GLY A 83 19.32 7.33 18.77
CA GLY A 83 19.87 8.43 19.58
C GLY A 83 19.12 9.76 19.49
N TRP A 84 18.24 9.96 18.51
CA TRP A 84 17.41 11.16 18.35
C TRP A 84 16.27 11.20 19.39
N SER A 85 15.84 12.38 19.85
CA SER A 85 14.69 12.48 20.77
C SER A 85 13.36 12.15 20.08
N ALA A 86 12.28 11.94 20.84
CA ALA A 86 10.96 11.68 20.25
C ALA A 86 10.45 12.83 19.37
N ALA A 87 10.77 14.08 19.71
CA ALA A 87 10.44 15.25 18.90
C ALA A 87 11.27 15.29 17.61
N ASP A 88 12.60 15.12 17.72
CA ASP A 88 13.50 15.15 16.56
C ASP A 88 13.18 14.04 15.56
N ARG A 89 12.84 12.83 16.06
CA ARG A 89 12.42 11.71 15.19
C ARG A 89 11.14 12.03 14.42
N SER A 90 10.17 12.66 15.06
CA SER A 90 8.90 13.05 14.41
C SER A 90 9.14 14.15 13.36
N TYR A 91 9.96 15.14 13.68
CA TYR A 91 10.35 16.20 12.76
C TYR A 91 11.16 15.65 11.56
N GLY A 92 12.19 14.85 11.82
CA GLY A 92 13.02 14.22 10.78
C GLY A 92 12.24 13.27 9.87
N GLN A 93 11.21 12.59 10.39
CA GLN A 93 10.29 11.79 9.57
C GLN A 93 9.40 12.67 8.67
N ALA A 94 8.96 13.83 9.13
CA ALA A 94 8.18 14.79 8.32
C ALA A 94 9.02 15.44 7.22
N GLU A 95 10.23 15.92 7.56
CA GLU A 95 11.20 16.46 6.59
C GLU A 95 11.59 15.40 5.54
N TRP A 96 11.83 14.15 5.97
CA TRP A 96 12.12 13.05 5.04
C TRP A 96 10.94 12.75 4.10
N LEU A 97 9.72 12.72 4.64
CA LEU A 97 8.52 12.52 3.85
C LEU A 97 8.37 13.64 2.80
N ALA A 98 8.57 14.90 3.20
CA ALA A 98 8.55 16.04 2.29
C ALA A 98 9.65 15.97 1.20
N LEU A 99 10.88 15.59 1.56
CA LEU A 99 12.00 15.41 0.64
C LEU A 99 11.68 14.35 -0.43
N VAL A 100 11.20 13.17 -0.01
CA VAL A 100 10.90 12.06 -0.94
C VAL A 100 9.66 12.37 -1.79
N ILE A 101 8.62 13.00 -1.25
CA ILE A 101 7.46 13.48 -2.03
C ILE A 101 7.92 14.50 -3.09
N SER A 102 8.73 15.49 -2.70
CA SER A 102 9.24 16.54 -3.59
C SER A 102 10.08 15.96 -4.73
N TRP A 103 10.97 15.02 -4.43
CA TRP A 103 11.74 14.29 -5.44
C TRP A 103 10.85 13.52 -6.41
N LEU A 104 9.94 12.69 -5.90
CA LEU A 104 9.05 11.87 -6.73
C LEU A 104 8.10 12.74 -7.59
N ALA A 105 7.61 13.86 -7.07
CA ALA A 105 6.81 14.82 -7.82
C ALA A 105 7.61 15.43 -8.98
N ASN A 106 8.87 15.80 -8.76
CA ASN A 106 9.77 16.35 -9.78
C ASN A 106 10.18 15.32 -10.86
N LEU A 107 9.96 14.02 -10.64
CA LEU A 107 10.10 13.02 -11.70
C LEU A 107 8.92 13.01 -12.69
N GLY A 108 7.77 13.57 -12.30
CA GLY A 108 6.59 13.77 -13.14
C GLY A 108 5.97 12.46 -13.66
N GLY A 109 5.53 12.47 -14.92
CA GLY A 109 4.87 11.34 -15.59
C GLY A 109 5.72 10.06 -15.74
N ARG A 110 6.96 10.05 -15.24
CA ARG A 110 7.79 8.85 -15.11
C ARG A 110 7.39 7.96 -13.92
N VAL A 111 6.62 8.47 -12.95
CA VAL A 111 6.28 7.75 -11.71
C VAL A 111 4.91 7.07 -11.79
N ILE A 112 4.92 5.74 -11.89
CA ILE A 112 3.75 4.89 -11.68
C ILE A 112 3.59 4.71 -10.16
N GLY A 113 2.42 5.06 -9.61
CA GLY A 113 2.23 5.15 -8.16
C GLY A 113 2.78 6.47 -7.59
N ALA A 114 2.51 7.59 -8.27
CA ALA A 114 2.90 8.93 -7.83
C ALA A 114 2.50 9.23 -6.37
N PRO A 115 3.28 10.04 -5.64
CA PRO A 115 2.97 10.41 -4.25
C PRO A 115 1.71 11.26 -4.15
N SER A 116 1.14 11.32 -2.95
CA SER A 116 0.22 12.39 -2.55
C SER A 116 0.88 13.26 -1.47
N GLY A 117 0.28 14.40 -1.11
CA GLY A 117 0.83 15.30 -0.09
C GLY A 117 0.96 14.70 1.33
N SER A 118 0.48 13.47 1.55
CA SER A 118 0.56 12.76 2.84
C SER A 118 0.96 11.28 2.72
N ASN A 119 1.26 10.77 1.52
CA ASN A 119 1.64 9.36 1.31
C ASN A 119 2.65 9.21 0.17
N LEU A 120 3.60 8.27 0.33
CA LEU A 120 4.67 8.06 -0.64
C LEU A 120 4.22 7.39 -1.94
N ALA A 121 3.27 6.44 -1.91
CA ALA A 121 2.83 5.72 -3.11
C ALA A 121 1.30 5.70 -3.27
N GLY A 122 0.81 6.56 -4.15
CA GLY A 122 -0.62 6.75 -4.47
C GLY A 122 -1.39 7.51 -3.39
N PRO A 123 -2.63 7.96 -3.67
CA PRO A 123 -3.58 8.21 -2.61
C PRO A 123 -3.84 6.89 -1.85
N PRO A 124 -3.90 6.89 -0.51
CA PRO A 124 -4.30 5.74 0.28
C PRO A 124 -5.83 5.59 0.23
N ASP A 125 -6.37 5.43 -0.98
CA ASP A 125 -7.80 5.38 -1.26
C ASP A 125 -8.42 4.18 -0.54
N ARG A 126 -9.29 4.49 0.43
CA ARG A 126 -10.03 3.51 1.21
C ARG A 126 -10.96 2.73 0.28
N LEU A 127 -11.37 1.51 0.67
CA LEU A 127 -12.23 0.67 -0.18
C LEU A 127 -13.49 1.41 -0.70
N TRP A 128 -14.12 2.24 0.14
CA TRP A 128 -15.28 3.06 -0.26
C TRP A 128 -14.95 4.16 -1.28
N MET A 129 -13.71 4.66 -1.32
CA MET A 129 -13.26 5.63 -2.33
C MET A 129 -13.12 4.94 -3.69
N TRP A 130 -12.55 3.73 -3.73
CA TRP A 130 -12.53 2.90 -4.93
C TRP A 130 -13.94 2.51 -5.41
N MET A 131 -14.86 2.18 -4.49
CA MET A 131 -16.26 1.89 -4.82
C MET A 131 -16.97 3.12 -5.39
N ALA A 132 -16.73 4.32 -4.83
CA ALA A 132 -17.27 5.56 -5.38
C ALA A 132 -16.69 5.90 -6.76
N ALA A 133 -15.38 5.73 -6.95
CA ALA A 133 -14.71 5.92 -8.23
C ALA A 133 -15.23 4.95 -9.31
N ALA A 134 -15.42 3.67 -8.94
CA ALA A 134 -16.03 2.66 -9.81
C ALA A 134 -17.46 3.05 -10.22
N ALA A 135 -18.31 3.45 -9.26
CA ALA A 135 -19.66 3.90 -9.52
C ALA A 135 -19.72 5.14 -10.44
N MET A 136 -18.80 6.09 -10.28
CA MET A 136 -18.71 7.28 -11.16
C MET A 136 -18.37 6.94 -12.62
N VAL A 137 -17.72 5.80 -12.90
CA VAL A 137 -17.45 5.32 -14.27
C VAL A 137 -18.42 4.22 -14.73
N GLY A 138 -19.54 4.04 -14.01
CA GLY A 138 -20.58 3.06 -14.36
C GLY A 138 -20.24 1.60 -14.07
N LEU A 139 -19.11 1.33 -13.39
CA LEU A 139 -18.81 -0.02 -12.88
C LEU A 139 -19.67 -0.26 -11.63
N PRO A 140 -20.48 -1.34 -11.58
CA PRO A 140 -21.32 -1.61 -10.43
C PRO A 140 -20.44 -1.91 -9.20
N PRO A 141 -20.48 -1.10 -8.13
CA PRO A 141 -19.74 -1.40 -6.92
C PRO A 141 -20.32 -2.67 -6.29
N HIS A 142 -19.47 -3.59 -5.84
CA HIS A 142 -20.00 -4.70 -5.05
C HIS A 142 -20.45 -4.22 -3.68
N PHE A 143 -21.53 -4.79 -3.16
CA PHE A 143 -22.00 -4.52 -1.80
C PHE A 143 -21.14 -5.28 -0.77
N ALA A 144 -19.86 -4.90 -0.72
CA ALA A 144 -18.87 -5.35 0.23
C ALA A 144 -19.01 -4.57 1.55
N GLY A 145 -19.93 -5.00 2.40
CA GLY A 145 -20.08 -4.44 3.75
C GLY A 145 -18.92 -4.82 4.66
N ALA A 146 -18.40 -3.86 5.41
CA ALA A 146 -17.37 -4.07 6.44
C ALA A 146 -17.73 -3.26 7.68
N THR A 147 -17.93 -3.92 8.83
CA THR A 147 -18.12 -3.25 10.11
C THR A 147 -17.38 -3.99 11.22
N SER A 148 -16.79 -3.23 12.14
CA SER A 148 -16.25 -3.74 13.42
C SER A 148 -17.30 -3.77 14.53
N SER A 149 -18.55 -3.39 14.23
CA SER A 149 -19.64 -3.30 15.21
C SER A 149 -20.68 -4.39 15.02
N VAL A 150 -20.63 -5.41 15.89
CA VAL A 150 -21.69 -6.42 16.01
C VAL A 150 -23.09 -5.85 16.30
N ARG A 151 -23.19 -4.57 16.71
CA ARG A 151 -24.48 -3.87 16.90
C ARG A 151 -25.06 -3.27 15.61
N GLN A 152 -24.24 -3.16 14.55
CA GLN A 152 -24.69 -2.79 13.21
C GLN A 152 -25.00 -4.03 12.36
N PHE A 153 -24.76 -5.22 12.91
CA PHE A 153 -25.08 -6.49 12.28
C PHE A 153 -26.57 -6.84 12.50
N PRO A 154 -27.34 -7.22 11.46
CA PRO A 154 -28.72 -7.64 11.64
C PRO A 154 -28.77 -8.99 12.37
N PRO A 155 -29.57 -9.16 13.44
CA PRO A 155 -29.48 -10.30 14.37
C PRO A 155 -30.14 -11.60 13.84
N SER A 156 -30.18 -11.81 12.52
CA SER A 156 -30.98 -12.86 11.87
C SER A 156 -30.15 -13.88 11.06
N ARG A 157 -28.85 -14.05 11.39
CA ARG A 157 -27.85 -14.86 10.64
C ARG A 157 -26.75 -15.42 11.59
N ILE A 158 -26.22 -16.64 11.40
CA ILE A 158 -25.52 -17.49 12.43
C ILE A 158 -24.02 -17.91 12.15
N ALA A 159 -23.51 -19.12 12.56
CA ALA A 159 -22.08 -19.50 12.91
C ALA A 159 -21.57 -21.00 12.66
N GLU A 160 -20.49 -21.60 12.01
CA GLU A 160 -19.36 -21.55 10.96
C GLU A 160 -17.99 -20.79 10.99
N GLU A 161 -16.84 -21.48 11.06
CA GLU A 161 -15.48 -20.87 10.92
C GLU A 161 -14.92 -20.85 9.46
N ARG A 162 -14.22 -19.77 9.05
CA ARG A 162 -13.58 -19.61 7.70
C ARG A 162 -12.11 -19.16 7.75
N PRO A 163 -11.18 -20.05 8.14
CA PRO A 163 -9.78 -19.70 8.41
C PRO A 163 -8.96 -19.40 7.13
N GLU A 164 -9.39 -19.84 5.95
CA GLU A 164 -8.66 -19.65 4.69
C GLU A 164 -8.66 -18.20 4.17
N LEU A 165 -9.55 -17.36 4.71
CA LEU A 165 -9.62 -15.92 4.42
C LEU A 165 -8.75 -15.06 5.34
N MET A 166 -8.11 -15.66 6.36
CA MET A 166 -7.16 -14.97 7.21
C MET A 166 -5.79 -14.87 6.52
N PRO A 167 -5.12 -13.70 6.54
CA PRO A 167 -3.73 -13.61 6.09
C PRO A 167 -2.84 -14.44 7.04
N VAL A 168 -2.03 -15.33 6.48
CA VAL A 168 -1.10 -16.19 7.24
C VAL A 168 -0.14 -15.31 8.04
N MET A 169 -0.34 -15.24 9.35
CA MET A 169 0.49 -14.40 10.21
C MET A 169 1.81 -15.10 10.51
N GLY A 170 2.92 -14.48 10.10
CA GLY A 170 4.17 -14.62 10.84
C GLY A 170 4.00 -14.07 12.25
N GLU A 171 4.66 -14.67 13.24
CA GLU A 171 4.34 -14.61 14.68
C GLU A 171 4.49 -13.24 15.37
N THR A 172 4.55 -12.12 14.64
CA THR A 172 4.80 -10.80 15.25
C THR A 172 4.15 -9.63 14.50
N THR A 173 2.92 -9.30 14.87
CA THR A 173 2.42 -7.91 14.81
C THR A 173 1.29 -7.70 15.82
N MET A 174 1.32 -6.60 16.56
CA MET A 174 0.35 -6.31 17.63
C MET A 174 -0.95 -5.71 17.11
N LEU A 175 -1.99 -5.80 17.94
CA LEU A 175 -3.31 -5.19 17.83
C LEU A 175 -3.27 -3.73 17.31
N LEU A 176 -3.76 -3.52 16.09
CA LEU A 176 -4.25 -2.23 15.57
C LEU A 176 -5.24 -2.51 14.42
N ASP A 177 -6.13 -1.54 14.14
CA ASP A 177 -7.36 -1.71 13.36
C ASP A 177 -7.24 -2.48 12.04
N ARG A 178 -7.92 -3.64 11.96
CA ARG A 178 -8.01 -4.46 10.74
C ARG A 178 -9.23 -4.08 9.89
N PRO A 179 -9.07 -3.64 8.63
CA PRO A 179 -10.20 -3.46 7.71
C PRO A 179 -10.63 -4.80 7.10
N LEU A 180 -11.94 -5.09 7.14
CA LEU A 180 -12.57 -6.16 6.35
C LEU A 180 -12.85 -5.68 4.91
N GLY A 181 -13.05 -6.62 3.98
CA GLY A 181 -13.43 -6.33 2.59
C GLY A 181 -13.89 -7.58 1.83
N HIS A 182 -14.73 -7.39 0.80
CA HIS A 182 -15.31 -8.45 -0.04
C HIS A 182 -15.34 -8.05 -1.54
N ALA A 183 -15.69 -8.99 -2.43
CA ALA A 183 -15.70 -8.81 -3.89
C ALA A 183 -16.91 -9.52 -4.58
N VAL A 184 -17.02 -9.35 -5.90
CA VAL A 184 -18.15 -9.77 -6.78
C VAL A 184 -18.03 -11.24 -7.23
N PRO A 185 -19.13 -11.99 -7.47
CA PRO A 185 -20.29 -12.22 -6.62
C PRO A 185 -20.41 -13.72 -6.27
N ALA A 186 -20.62 -14.08 -5.00
CA ALA A 186 -20.85 -15.48 -4.64
C ALA A 186 -22.29 -15.93 -4.99
N VAL A 187 -22.45 -17.19 -5.42
CA VAL A 187 -23.76 -17.78 -5.82
C VAL A 187 -24.68 -17.99 -4.60
N ALA A 188 -24.11 -18.02 -3.41
CA ALA A 188 -24.80 -17.92 -2.13
C ALA A 188 -24.09 -16.88 -1.25
N LEU A 189 -24.83 -16.21 -0.37
CA LEU A 189 -24.26 -15.39 0.70
C LEU A 189 -24.10 -16.27 1.95
N CYS A 190 -22.91 -16.24 2.56
CA CYS A 190 -22.73 -16.59 3.96
C CYS A 190 -22.32 -15.34 4.72
N ASP A 191 -22.77 -15.24 5.95
CA ASP A 191 -22.45 -14.17 6.88
C ASP A 191 -21.32 -14.60 7.81
N LEU A 192 -20.56 -13.66 8.39
CA LEU A 192 -19.40 -13.98 9.23
C LEU A 192 -19.21 -12.97 10.36
N ILE A 193 -18.89 -13.48 11.55
CA ILE A 193 -18.52 -12.75 12.78
C ILE A 193 -17.11 -13.20 13.17
N VAL A 194 -16.25 -12.28 13.61
CA VAL A 194 -14.88 -12.57 14.07
C VAL A 194 -14.70 -12.03 15.49
N VAL A 195 -14.21 -12.87 16.40
CA VAL A 195 -13.97 -12.51 17.81
C VAL A 195 -12.62 -13.05 18.26
N GLY A 196 -11.64 -12.16 18.44
CA GLY A 196 -10.28 -12.55 18.79
C GLY A 196 -9.59 -13.31 17.65
N ASP A 197 -9.37 -14.60 17.87
CA ASP A 197 -8.78 -15.58 16.95
C ASP A 197 -9.83 -16.50 16.29
N ALA A 198 -11.11 -16.47 16.70
CA ALA A 198 -12.18 -17.33 16.18
C ALA A 198 -13.13 -16.64 15.17
N VAL A 199 -13.74 -17.42 14.26
CA VAL A 199 -14.64 -16.97 13.17
C VAL A 199 -15.95 -17.79 13.14
N PHE A 200 -17.07 -17.18 12.72
CA PHE A 200 -18.44 -17.73 12.86
C PHE A 200 -19.45 -17.26 11.74
N GLY A 201 -19.99 -18.13 10.85
CA GLY A 201 -21.02 -17.93 9.80
C GLY A 201 -22.13 -19.02 9.61
N ASP A 202 -23.20 -18.80 8.84
CA ASP A 202 -24.47 -19.55 9.02
C ASP A 202 -24.52 -21.07 8.67
N ILE A 203 -25.41 -21.81 9.37
CA ILE A 203 -25.73 -23.24 9.24
C ILE A 203 -26.92 -23.43 8.29
N ASP A 204 -26.95 -24.51 7.49
CA ASP A 204 -28.00 -24.83 6.52
C ASP A 204 -29.43 -24.86 7.13
N PRO A 205 -30.32 -23.90 6.78
CA PRO A 205 -31.69 -23.87 7.25
C PRO A 205 -32.58 -24.77 6.37
N GLY A 206 -32.60 -26.07 6.72
CA GLY A 206 -33.35 -27.10 6.00
C GLY A 206 -34.83 -26.73 5.72
N PRO A 207 -35.44 -27.27 4.64
CA PRO A 207 -36.64 -26.72 4.04
C PRO A 207 -37.85 -26.72 4.98
N VAL A 208 -38.39 -25.52 5.23
CA VAL A 208 -39.62 -25.32 6.00
C VAL A 208 -40.82 -25.84 5.20
N ALA A 209 -41.37 -26.97 5.63
CA ALA A 209 -42.64 -27.49 5.12
C ALA A 209 -43.81 -26.53 5.44
N ARG A 210 -44.83 -26.53 4.58
CA ARG A 210 -46.09 -25.81 4.77
C ARG A 210 -47.21 -26.76 5.21
#